data_AF-A0A7W1V072-F1
#
_entry.id   AF-A0A7W1V072-F1
#
_cell.length_a   1.000
_cell.length_b   1.000
_cell.length_c   1.000
_cell.angle_alpha   90.00
_cell.angle_beta   90.00
_cell.angle_gamma   90.00
#
_symmetry.space_group_name_H-M   'P 1'
#
loop_
_entity.id
_entity.type
_entity.pdbx_description
1 polymer ?
#
loop_
_entity_poly.entity_id
_entity_poly.type
_entity_poly.pdbx_seq_one_letter_code
_entity_poly.pdbx_strand_id
1 'polypeptide(L)'
;TDSSKLKVETSVDDWGAVFCHLEGGTTFDKSSFINALQEVIAPIDNPRYVIVRKNMFMLFVRQKDYHSVPDVLGRNKNLAEYFKNQWERLVGSCDLIFTRTINGRKRLLRSRVKSLASQFEEKVEHVNKWK
;
A
#
# COMPACT_ATOMS: atom_id res chain seq x y z
N THR A 1 -18.51 -14.39 2.17
CA THR A 1 -18.00 -14.44 0.80
C THR A 1 -17.31 -15.76 0.55
N ASP A 2 -17.59 -16.42 -0.56
CA ASP A 2 -16.85 -17.61 -1.00
C ASP A 2 -15.46 -17.18 -1.47
N SER A 3 -14.43 -17.45 -0.65
CA SER A 3 -13.06 -17.00 -0.89
C SER A 3 -12.43 -17.63 -2.12
N SER A 4 -12.91 -18.81 -2.56
CA SER A 4 -12.40 -19.49 -3.75
C SER A 4 -12.68 -18.73 -5.05
N LYS A 5 -13.66 -17.81 -5.01
CA LYS A 5 -14.08 -16.97 -6.14
C LYS A 5 -13.41 -15.59 -6.15
N LEU A 6 -12.63 -15.25 -5.13
CA LEU A 6 -11.94 -13.97 -5.06
C LEU A 6 -10.65 -14.02 -5.87
N LYS A 7 -10.53 -13.14 -6.87
CA LYS A 7 -9.34 -13.04 -7.70
C LYS A 7 -8.98 -11.58 -7.94
N VAL A 8 -7.70 -11.26 -7.82
CA VAL A 8 -7.20 -9.94 -8.22
C VAL A 8 -6.83 -10.02 -9.69
N GLU A 9 -7.50 -9.18 -10.50
CA GLU A 9 -7.30 -9.10 -11.94
C GLU A 9 -6.56 -7.81 -12.28
N THR A 10 -5.52 -7.93 -13.09
CA THR A 10 -4.67 -6.80 -13.51
C THR A 10 -4.59 -6.72 -15.02
N SER A 11 -4.55 -5.50 -15.56
CA SER A 11 -4.36 -5.26 -16.99
C SER A 11 -3.53 -4.01 -17.20
N VAL A 12 -2.80 -3.94 -18.31
CA VAL A 12 -2.00 -2.77 -18.69
C VAL A 12 -2.54 -2.24 -20.02
N ASP A 13 -2.69 -0.93 -20.15
CA ASP A 13 -3.07 -0.32 -21.43
C ASP A 13 -1.85 -0.01 -22.32
N ASP A 14 -2.12 0.51 -23.52
CA ASP A 14 -1.09 0.84 -24.51
C ASP A 14 -0.14 1.96 -24.04
N TRP A 15 -0.53 2.73 -23.02
CA TRP A 15 0.26 3.81 -22.42
C TRP A 15 1.03 3.36 -21.16
N GLY A 16 0.91 2.09 -20.78
CA GLY A 16 1.60 1.52 -19.62
C GLY A 16 0.86 1.72 -18.29
N ALA A 17 -0.37 2.24 -18.30
CA ALA A 17 -1.16 2.38 -17.08
C ALA A 17 -1.64 1.02 -16.59
N VAL A 18 -1.40 0.73 -15.30
CA VAL A 18 -1.79 -0.53 -14.66
C VAL A 18 -3.15 -0.37 -13.99
N PHE A 19 -4.12 -1.20 -14.40
CA PHE A 19 -5.43 -1.29 -13.78
C PHE A 19 -5.50 -2.55 -12.93
N CYS A 20 -6.10 -2.44 -11.73
CA CYS A 20 -6.25 -3.54 -10.79
C CYS A 20 -7.65 -3.52 -10.18
N HIS A 21 -8.30 -4.68 -10.08
CA HIS A 21 -9.60 -4.81 -9.43
C HIS A 21 -9.80 -6.21 -8.83
N LEU A 22 -10.76 -6.32 -7.91
CA LEU A 22 -11.19 -7.58 -7.33
C LEU A 22 -12.38 -8.15 -8.11
N GLU A 23 -12.19 -9.34 -8.66
CA GLU A 23 -13.25 -10.18 -9.23
C GLU A 23 -13.84 -11.11 -8.16
N GLY A 24 -15.13 -11.43 -8.31
CA GLY A 24 -15.90 -12.13 -7.30
C GLY A 24 -16.24 -11.24 -6.10
N GLY A 25 -16.71 -11.85 -5.02
CA GLY A 25 -17.06 -11.13 -3.79
C GLY A 25 -18.27 -10.21 -3.89
N THR A 26 -18.59 -9.58 -2.78
CA THR A 26 -19.65 -8.57 -2.70
C THR A 26 -19.15 -7.20 -3.14
N THR A 27 -20.05 -6.25 -3.42
CA THR A 27 -19.70 -4.84 -3.65
C THR A 27 -18.88 -4.27 -2.49
N PHE A 28 -19.18 -4.69 -1.26
CA PHE A 28 -18.43 -4.29 -0.07
C PHE A 28 -16.98 -4.82 -0.11
N ASP A 29 -16.77 -6.08 -0.50
CA ASP A 29 -15.43 -6.68 -0.60
C ASP A 29 -14.58 -5.93 -1.65
N LYS A 30 -15.17 -5.66 -2.82
CA LYS A 30 -14.50 -4.93 -3.91
C LYS A 30 -14.11 -3.51 -3.48
N SER A 31 -15.02 -2.78 -2.85
CA SER A 31 -14.77 -1.43 -2.33
C SER A 31 -13.69 -1.46 -1.24
N SER A 32 -13.75 -2.42 -0.32
CA SER A 32 -12.76 -2.58 0.74
C SER A 32 -11.36 -2.86 0.18
N PHE A 33 -11.25 -3.69 -0.86
CA PHE A 33 -10.01 -3.96 -1.56
C PHE A 33 -9.44 -2.72 -2.25
N ILE A 34 -10.25 -2.01 -3.06
CA ILE A 34 -9.80 -0.82 -3.80
C ILE A 34 -9.34 0.28 -2.84
N ASN A 35 -10.11 0.55 -1.78
CA ASN A 35 -9.75 1.56 -0.78
C ASN A 35 -8.43 1.18 -0.08
N ALA A 36 -8.28 -0.07 0.34
CA ALA A 36 -7.05 -0.53 0.98
C ALA A 36 -5.85 -0.46 0.04
N LEU A 37 -6.01 -0.84 -1.23
CA LEU A 37 -4.96 -0.73 -2.24
C LEU A 37 -4.56 0.73 -2.46
N GLN A 38 -5.55 1.63 -2.63
CA GLN A 38 -5.31 3.05 -2.80
C GLN A 38 -4.50 3.63 -1.63
N GLU A 39 -4.83 3.27 -0.38
CA GLU A 39 -4.08 3.73 0.78
C GLU A 39 -2.59 3.32 0.75
N VAL A 40 -2.27 2.12 0.22
CA VAL A 40 -0.90 1.59 0.14
C VAL A 40 -0.05 2.32 -0.90
N ILE A 41 -0.65 2.62 -2.05
CA ILE A 41 0.03 3.20 -3.21
C ILE A 41 -0.03 4.73 -3.24
N ALA A 42 -1.03 5.33 -2.59
CA ALA A 42 -1.13 6.77 -2.46
C ALA A 42 0.03 7.33 -1.60
N PRO A 43 0.39 8.60 -1.82
CA PRO A 43 1.30 9.31 -0.95
C PRO A 43 0.91 9.20 0.53
N ILE A 44 1.92 9.02 1.38
CA ILE A 44 1.71 8.90 2.81
C ILE A 44 1.15 10.20 3.39
N ASP A 45 0.01 10.09 4.08
CA ASP A 45 -0.53 11.17 4.89
C ASP A 45 -0.38 10.91 6.40
N ASN A 46 -1.35 10.25 7.04
CA ASN A 46 -1.38 10.03 8.49
C ASN A 46 -1.78 8.60 8.92
N PRO A 47 -1.19 7.54 8.33
CA PRO A 47 -1.54 6.18 8.68
C PRO A 47 -1.10 5.83 10.10
N ARG A 48 -1.77 4.88 10.76
CA ARG A 48 -1.37 4.37 12.09
C ARG A 48 -0.04 3.62 12.06
N TYR A 49 0.24 2.97 10.93
CA TYR A 49 1.47 2.25 10.69
C TYR A 49 2.04 2.58 9.30
N VAL A 50 3.36 2.61 9.19
CA VAL A 50 4.09 2.79 7.93
C VAL A 50 4.99 1.58 7.71
N ILE A 51 4.96 1.03 6.50
CA ILE A 51 5.93 0.06 6.00
C ILE A 51 7.11 0.84 5.40
N VAL A 52 8.32 0.51 5.85
CA VAL A 52 9.56 1.04 5.26
C VAL A 52 10.27 -0.10 4.57
N ARG A 53 10.26 -0.09 3.24
CA ARG A 53 10.95 -1.11 2.46
C ARG A 53 12.46 -0.87 2.52
N LYS A 54 13.21 -1.94 2.76
CA LYS A 54 14.68 -1.94 2.66
C LYS A 54 15.02 -2.55 1.31
N ASN A 55 15.48 -1.73 0.37
CA ASN A 55 15.86 -2.23 -0.94
C ASN A 55 17.04 -3.21 -0.84
N MET A 56 16.88 -4.38 -1.47
CA MET A 56 17.93 -5.41 -1.61
C MET A 56 18.45 -5.50 -3.06
N PHE A 57 17.75 -4.91 -4.04
CA PHE A 57 17.92 -5.25 -5.46
C PHE A 57 18.38 -4.13 -6.43
N MET A 58 18.59 -2.88 -5.97
CA MET A 58 19.14 -1.83 -6.84
C MET A 58 20.56 -1.47 -6.44
N LEU A 59 21.52 -1.92 -7.25
CA LEU A 59 22.97 -1.70 -7.08
C LEU A 59 23.41 -0.22 -7.10
N PHE A 60 22.52 0.76 -7.36
CA PHE A 60 22.95 2.15 -7.58
C PHE A 60 22.15 3.24 -6.84
N VAL A 61 21.04 2.95 -6.15
CA VAL A 61 20.32 3.98 -5.37
C VAL A 61 19.69 3.37 -4.11
N ARG A 62 20.08 3.86 -2.92
CA ARG A 62 19.40 3.58 -1.65
C ARG A 62 18.08 4.34 -1.57
N GLN A 63 17.10 3.96 -2.39
CA GLN A 63 15.74 4.45 -2.22
C GLN A 63 15.08 3.71 -1.06
N LYS A 64 14.53 4.46 -0.10
CA LYS A 64 13.66 3.92 0.94
C LYS A 64 12.25 4.22 0.50
N ASP A 65 11.52 3.18 0.13
CA ASP A 65 10.12 3.31 -0.21
C ASP A 65 9.30 3.25 1.07
N TYR A 66 8.31 4.14 1.15
CA TYR A 66 7.45 4.25 2.30
C TYR A 66 6.01 4.02 1.84
N HIS A 67 5.33 3.09 2.49
CA HIS A 67 3.93 2.75 2.20
C HIS A 67 3.08 2.84 3.47
N SER A 68 1.84 3.29 3.32
CA SER A 68 0.87 3.23 4.40
C SER A 68 0.40 1.79 4.62
N VAL A 69 0.15 1.42 5.87
CA VAL A 69 -0.70 0.25 6.15
C VAL A 69 -2.16 0.71 6.07
N PRO A 70 -3.04 0.03 5.29
CA PRO A 70 -4.45 0.38 5.19
C PRO A 70 -5.10 0.51 6.56
N ASP A 71 -6.01 1.47 6.75
CA ASP A 71 -6.65 1.72 8.05
C ASP A 71 -7.40 0.48 8.56
N VAL A 72 -8.04 -0.27 7.66
CA VAL A 72 -8.72 -1.53 7.99
C VAL A 72 -7.80 -2.57 8.63
N LEU A 73 -6.51 -2.56 8.30
CA LEU A 73 -5.47 -3.42 8.92
C LEU A 73 -4.74 -2.70 10.07
N GLY A 74 -4.56 -1.38 9.95
CA GLY A 74 -3.81 -0.56 10.90
C GLY A 74 -4.52 -0.30 12.23
N ARG A 75 -5.82 -0.58 12.33
CA ARG A 75 -6.59 -0.48 13.59
C ARG A 75 -6.19 -1.53 14.62
N ASN A 76 -5.67 -2.68 14.18
CA ASN A 76 -5.28 -3.78 15.04
C ASN A 76 -3.80 -4.12 14.83
N LYS A 77 -3.02 -4.12 15.91
CA LYS A 77 -1.59 -4.45 15.86
C LYS A 77 -1.32 -5.80 15.19
N ASN A 78 -2.10 -6.83 15.50
CA ASN A 78 -1.92 -8.17 14.94
C ASN A 78 -2.17 -8.20 13.43
N LEU A 79 -3.14 -7.42 12.93
CA LEU A 79 -3.40 -7.29 11.49
C LEU A 79 -2.29 -6.51 10.78
N ALA A 80 -1.78 -5.44 11.41
CA ALA A 80 -0.66 -4.68 10.88
C ALA A 80 0.63 -5.53 10.81
N GLU A 81 0.89 -6.35 11.83
CA GLU A 81 2.02 -7.29 11.84
C GLU A 81 1.83 -8.41 10.81
N TYR A 82 0.61 -8.95 10.67
CA TYR A 82 0.30 -9.90 9.61
C TYR A 82 0.57 -9.31 8.23
N PHE A 83 0.13 -8.07 7.98
CA PHE A 83 0.39 -7.36 6.73
C PHE A 83 1.89 -7.20 6.46
N LYS A 84 2.68 -6.81 7.46
CA LYS A 84 4.15 -6.74 7.36
C LYS A 84 4.75 -8.11 6.99
N ASN A 85 4.30 -9.19 7.61
CA ASN A 85 4.81 -10.53 7.31
C ASN A 85 4.46 -10.95 5.87
N GLN A 86 3.26 -10.63 5.38
CA GLN A 86 2.90 -10.86 3.98
C GLN A 86 3.74 -10.00 3.03
N TRP A 87 3.98 -8.74 3.38
CA TRP A 87 4.82 -7.84 2.61
C TRP A 87 6.25 -8.36 2.50
N GLU A 88 6.86 -8.82 3.60
CA GLU A 88 8.19 -9.41 3.59
C GLU A 88 8.28 -10.63 2.68
N ARG A 89 7.23 -11.48 2.71
CA ARG A 89 7.16 -12.70 1.90
C ARG A 89 7.00 -12.42 0.41
N LEU A 90 6.19 -11.44 0.04
CA LEU A 90 5.73 -11.22 -1.34
C LEU A 90 6.43 -10.04 -2.05
N VAL A 91 6.95 -9.07 -1.30
CA VAL A 91 7.50 -7.81 -1.84
C VAL A 91 8.96 -7.59 -1.41
N GLY A 92 9.30 -7.99 -0.19
CA GLY A 92 10.67 -7.97 0.34
C GLY A 92 10.82 -7.30 1.72
N SER A 93 12.04 -7.32 2.25
CA SER A 93 12.35 -6.91 3.62
C SER A 93 11.83 -5.50 3.94
N CYS A 94 11.16 -5.36 5.08
CA CYS A 94 10.61 -4.09 5.51
C CYS A 94 10.55 -3.94 7.03
N ASP A 95 10.47 -2.70 7.50
CA ASP A 95 10.16 -2.38 8.89
C ASP A 95 8.70 -1.90 9.01
N LEU A 96 8.05 -2.22 10.12
CA LEU A 96 6.75 -1.69 10.50
C LEU A 96 6.92 -0.61 11.58
N ILE A 97 6.47 0.62 11.31
CA ILE A 97 6.60 1.75 12.24
C ILE A 97 5.21 2.16 12.73
N PHE A 98 4.97 2.09 14.03
CA PHE A 98 3.79 2.68 14.64
C PHE A 98 3.95 4.20 14.78
N THR A 99 3.05 4.97 14.19
CA THR A 99 3.20 6.43 14.03
C THR A 99 2.60 7.23 15.18
N ARG A 100 1.81 6.61 16.08
CA ARG A 100 1.09 7.32 17.16
C ARG A 100 1.91 7.55 18.43
N THR A 101 3.22 7.30 18.37
CA THR A 101 4.20 7.71 19.39
C THR A 101 4.97 8.93 18.93
N ILE A 102 5.62 9.67 19.86
CA ILE A 102 6.45 10.82 19.51
C ILE A 102 7.55 10.42 18.51
N ASN A 103 8.23 9.30 18.77
CA ASN A 103 9.27 8.78 17.89
C ASN A 103 8.70 8.31 16.54
N GLY A 104 7.53 7.68 16.54
CA GLY A 104 6.79 7.29 15.35
C GLY A 104 6.43 8.49 14.47
N ARG A 105 5.88 9.56 15.05
CA ARG A 105 5.54 10.80 14.33
C ARG A 105 6.77 11.44 13.70
N LYS A 106 7.90 11.51 14.41
CA LYS A 106 9.17 12.01 13.86
C LYS A 106 9.61 11.21 12.63
N ARG A 107 9.44 9.88 12.67
CA ARG A 107 9.74 9.01 11.52
C ARG A 107 8.76 9.23 10.38
N LEU A 108 7.46 9.34 10.66
CA LEU A 108 6.42 9.63 9.66
C LEU A 108 6.71 10.93 8.89
N LEU A 109 7.04 12.02 9.59
CA LEU A 109 7.37 13.29 8.94
C LEU A 109 8.58 13.16 7.99
N ARG A 110 9.61 12.43 8.42
CA ARG A 110 10.76 12.13 7.55
C ARG A 110 10.36 11.29 6.34
N SER A 111 9.47 10.32 6.52
CA SER A 111 8.94 9.51 5.43
C SER A 111 8.19 10.36 4.42
N ARG A 112 7.30 11.26 4.87
CA ARG A 112 6.52 12.17 4.01
C ARG A 112 7.39 13.07 3.14
N VAL A 113 8.45 13.63 3.72
CA VAL A 113 9.41 14.47 2.97
C VAL A 113 10.17 13.64 1.94
N LYS A 114 10.55 12.41 2.27
CA LYS A 114 11.26 11.51 1.33
C LYS A 114 10.37 10.95 0.24
N SER A 115 9.10 10.72 0.53
CA SER A 115 8.07 10.33 -0.44
C SER A 115 7.44 11.55 -1.12
N LEU A 116 7.98 12.76 -0.96
CA LEU A 116 7.47 13.95 -1.63
C LEU A 116 7.83 13.94 -3.11
N ALA A 117 8.95 13.32 -3.49
CA ALA A 117 9.30 13.14 -4.91
C ALA A 117 8.23 12.34 -5.67
N SER A 118 7.69 11.28 -5.06
CA SER A 118 6.61 10.46 -5.64
C SER A 118 5.23 11.14 -5.57
N GLN A 119 5.08 12.27 -4.88
CA GLN A 119 3.83 13.07 -4.91
C GLN A 119 3.69 13.92 -6.17
N PHE A 120 4.79 14.13 -6.90
CA PHE A 120 4.79 14.80 -8.20
C PHE A 120 4.60 13.82 -9.37
N GLU A 121 4.54 12.51 -9.10
CA GLU A 121 4.12 11.48 -10.06
C GLU A 121 2.59 11.46 -10.19
N GLU A 122 2.08 10.91 -11.30
CA GLU A 122 0.64 10.86 -11.61
C GLU A 122 -0.18 10.30 -10.44
N LYS A 123 -1.32 10.93 -10.16
CA LYS A 123 -2.18 10.52 -9.04
C LYS A 123 -2.81 9.17 -9.35
N VAL A 124 -2.83 8.30 -8.34
CA VAL A 124 -3.63 7.08 -8.35
C VAL A 124 -5.09 7.47 -8.56
N GLU A 125 -5.68 7.00 -9.64
CA GLU A 125 -7.08 7.26 -9.98
C GLU A 125 -7.97 6.08 -9.63
N HIS A 126 -9.11 6.37 -9.02
CA HIS A 126 -10.18 5.40 -8.89
C HIS A 126 -11.09 5.51 -10.12
N VAL A 127 -11.04 4.49 -10.97
CA VAL A 127 -11.81 4.44 -12.22
C VAL A 127 -12.96 3.43 -12.12
N ASN A 128 -14.14 3.82 -12.60
CA ASN A 128 -15.28 2.92 -12.76
C ASN A 128 -15.32 2.44 -14.21
N LYS A 129 -15.00 1.17 -14.44
CA LYS A 129 -15.07 0.54 -15.76
C LYS A 129 -16.17 -0.52 -15.77
N TRP A 130 -17.15 -0.34 -16.65
CA TRP A 130 -18.13 -1.38 -16.93
C TRP A 130 -17.46 -2.46 -17.79
N LYS A 131 -17.53 -3.71 -17.33
CA LYS A 131 -17.06 -4.90 -18.05
C LYS A 131 -18.21 -5.88 -18.17
#